data_AF-A0A967D2W0-F1
#
_entry.id   AF-A0A967D2W0-F1
#
_cell.length_a   1.000
_cell.length_b   1.000
_cell.length_c   1.000
_cell.angle_alpha   90.00
_cell.angle_beta   90.00
_cell.angle_gamma   90.00
#
_symmetry.space_group_name_H-M   'P 1'
#
loop_
_entity.id
_entity.type
_entity.pdbx_description
1 polymer ?
#
loop_
_entity_poly.entity_id
_entity_poly.type
_entity_poly.pdbx_seq_one_letter_code
_entity_poly.pdbx_strand_id
1 'polypeptide(L)'
;MAASTPSDDSFLSRNQFLLYRLFSLAGLVPVGAFLVVHLLTNASVLGGAASFQSRVNLIHSLGPLLPVVEWAFIFLPMIFHAVMGFVIIANGMPNVGSYAYMGNIRYTLQRATGMIAFAFILWHITQLHWLGAPLGGGQFDPHHASSSAAVALKPMLVALLYAIGILSTVFHFANGLWSLGVTWGLWTSPAAMQRANWLSVVVGVGLAAAGLGALGGMRAIDVEEAREIETRMDRARQLLEGETADSHAAGAVQPVSLPALD
;
A
#
# COMPACT_ATOMS: atom_id res chain seq x y z
N MET A 1 5.61 -52.41 -25.52
CA MET A 1 5.65 -50.97 -25.77
C MET A 1 4.63 -50.32 -24.85
N ALA A 2 5.06 -49.73 -23.74
CA ALA A 2 4.17 -48.95 -22.89
C ALA A 2 3.98 -47.59 -23.57
N ALA A 3 2.72 -47.24 -23.86
CA ALA A 3 2.38 -45.94 -24.41
C ALA A 3 2.78 -44.85 -23.41
N SER A 4 3.64 -43.93 -23.84
CA SER A 4 3.94 -42.71 -23.10
C SER A 4 2.65 -41.88 -23.03
N THR A 5 2.08 -41.73 -21.83
CA THR A 5 1.03 -40.74 -21.58
C THR A 5 1.61 -39.35 -21.87
N PRO A 6 0.87 -38.47 -22.58
CA PRO A 6 1.29 -37.07 -22.70
C PRO A 6 1.38 -36.49 -21.29
N SER A 7 2.50 -35.86 -20.96
CA SER A 7 2.56 -35.03 -19.76
C SER A 7 1.62 -33.84 -19.97
N ASP A 8 0.41 -33.94 -19.45
CA ASP A 8 -0.55 -32.83 -19.33
C ASP A 8 -0.04 -31.81 -18.29
N ASP A 9 1.15 -31.26 -18.54
CA ASP A 9 1.70 -30.21 -17.73
C ASP A 9 0.81 -28.98 -17.90
N SER A 10 0.12 -28.60 -16.82
CA SER A 10 -0.70 -27.39 -16.76
C SER A 10 0.12 -26.13 -17.11
N PHE A 11 -0.54 -25.05 -17.53
CA PHE A 11 0.13 -23.76 -17.76
C PHE A 11 0.96 -23.31 -16.53
N LEU A 12 0.45 -23.56 -15.32
CA LEU A 12 1.13 -23.22 -14.07
C LEU A 12 2.42 -24.02 -13.86
N SER A 13 2.44 -25.33 -14.16
CA SER A 13 3.65 -26.14 -14.01
C SER A 13 4.73 -25.74 -15.02
N ARG A 14 4.34 -25.54 -16.29
CA ARG A 14 5.26 -25.10 -17.36
C ARG A 14 5.91 -23.74 -17.08
N ASN A 15 5.16 -22.82 -16.47
CA ASN A 15 5.61 -21.44 -16.24
C ASN A 15 5.92 -21.15 -14.75
N GLN A 16 6.03 -22.18 -13.90
CA GLN A 16 6.12 -22.01 -12.45
C GLN A 16 7.26 -21.08 -12.04
N PHE A 17 8.44 -21.27 -12.63
CA PHE A 17 9.61 -20.44 -12.34
C PHE A 17 9.33 -18.95 -12.60
N LEU A 18 8.80 -18.62 -13.78
CA LEU A 18 8.50 -17.24 -14.16
C LEU A 18 7.41 -16.64 -13.25
N LEU A 19 6.33 -17.39 -13.01
CA LEU A 19 5.22 -16.92 -12.16
C LEU A 19 5.68 -16.65 -10.73
N TYR A 20 6.57 -17.48 -10.17
CA TYR A 20 7.08 -17.30 -8.82
C TYR A 20 8.07 -16.13 -8.74
N ARG A 21 8.84 -15.88 -9.80
CA ARG A 21 9.67 -14.68 -9.95
C ARG A 21 8.80 -13.43 -9.99
N LEU A 22 7.79 -13.41 -10.85
CA LEU A 22 6.86 -12.28 -10.96
C LEU A 22 6.11 -12.05 -9.64
N PHE A 23 5.67 -13.10 -8.95
CA PHE A 23 5.04 -13.01 -7.63
C PHE A 23 5.93 -12.29 -6.61
N SER A 24 7.20 -12.71 -6.55
CA SER A 24 8.20 -12.10 -5.69
C SER A 24 8.46 -10.65 -6.08
N LEU A 25 8.59 -10.34 -7.36
CA LEU A 25 8.83 -8.99 -7.87
C LEU A 25 7.65 -8.07 -7.58
N ALA A 26 6.42 -8.52 -7.83
CA ALA A 26 5.19 -7.79 -7.54
C ALA A 26 5.07 -7.48 -6.03
N GLY A 27 5.48 -8.42 -5.18
CA GLY A 27 5.47 -8.24 -3.72
C GLY A 27 6.39 -7.12 -3.24
N LEU A 28 7.55 -6.92 -3.87
CA LEU A 28 8.50 -5.88 -3.45
C LEU A 28 8.33 -4.57 -4.19
N VAL A 29 8.24 -4.61 -5.53
CA VAL A 29 8.33 -3.40 -6.35
C VAL A 29 7.04 -2.59 -6.27
N PRO A 30 5.89 -3.02 -6.83
CA PRO A 30 4.66 -2.25 -6.71
C PRO A 30 4.07 -2.32 -5.30
N VAL A 31 3.83 -3.52 -4.76
CA VAL A 31 3.11 -3.69 -3.48
C VAL A 31 3.95 -3.18 -2.30
N GLY A 32 5.23 -3.53 -2.28
CA GLY A 32 6.16 -3.11 -1.24
C GLY A 32 6.44 -1.61 -1.26
N ALA A 33 6.67 -1.01 -2.43
CA ALA A 33 6.82 0.44 -2.53
C ALA A 33 5.54 1.18 -2.11
N PHE A 34 4.37 0.69 -2.53
CA PHE A 34 3.08 1.22 -2.08
C PHE A 34 2.97 1.17 -0.55
N LEU A 35 3.27 0.02 0.09
CA LEU A 35 3.22 -0.10 1.55
C LEU A 35 4.11 0.94 2.25
N VAL A 36 5.35 1.13 1.77
CA VAL A 36 6.28 2.11 2.33
C VAL A 36 5.72 3.53 2.19
N VAL A 37 5.32 3.93 0.99
CA VAL A 37 4.75 5.27 0.73
C VAL A 37 3.47 5.47 1.54
N HIS A 38 2.61 4.47 1.63
CA HIS A 38 1.37 4.50 2.38
C HIS A 38 1.63 4.72 3.87
N LEU A 39 2.51 3.93 4.49
CA LEU A 39 2.84 4.07 5.91
C LEU A 39 3.52 5.40 6.22
N LEU A 40 4.44 5.87 5.38
CA LEU A 40 5.11 7.16 5.57
C LEU A 40 4.17 8.35 5.35
N THR A 41 3.26 8.26 4.38
CA THR A 41 2.20 9.26 4.18
C THR A 41 1.30 9.34 5.41
N ASN A 42 0.84 8.21 5.92
CA ASN A 42 0.03 8.16 7.14
C ASN A 42 0.81 8.69 8.37
N ALA A 43 2.09 8.35 8.50
CA ALA A 43 2.93 8.84 9.59
C ALA A 43 3.13 10.37 9.58
N SER A 44 2.88 11.05 8.47
CA SER A 44 2.94 12.51 8.40
C SER A 44 1.93 13.22 9.31
N VAL A 45 0.89 12.50 9.79
CA VAL A 45 -0.04 12.98 10.83
C VAL A 45 0.65 13.28 12.15
N LEU A 46 1.82 12.68 12.41
CA LEU A 46 2.64 13.01 13.59
C LEU A 46 3.15 14.47 13.55
N GLY A 47 3.16 15.10 12.37
CA GLY A 47 3.39 16.52 12.19
C GLY A 47 2.13 17.40 12.28
N GLY A 48 0.97 16.82 12.64
CA GLY A 48 -0.32 17.49 12.75
C GLY A 48 -1.27 17.27 11.56
N ALA A 49 -2.53 17.66 11.73
CA ALA A 49 -3.59 17.49 10.72
C ALA A 49 -3.24 18.14 9.37
N ALA A 50 -2.73 19.38 9.39
CA ALA A 50 -2.32 20.08 8.17
C ALA A 50 -1.23 19.33 7.38
N SER A 51 -0.28 18.71 8.09
CA SER A 51 0.79 17.91 7.47
C SER A 51 0.19 16.71 6.73
N PHE A 52 -0.68 15.93 7.37
CA PHE A 52 -1.32 14.78 6.73
C PHE A 52 -2.22 15.20 5.56
N GLN A 53 -3.09 16.18 5.75
CA GLN A 53 -3.96 16.71 4.69
C GLN A 53 -3.15 17.18 3.48
N SER A 54 -2.00 17.83 3.69
CA SER A 54 -1.14 18.26 2.58
C SER A 54 -0.59 17.10 1.75
N ARG A 55 -0.26 15.96 2.38
CA ARG A 55 0.21 14.76 1.67
C ARG A 55 -0.91 14.08 0.90
N VAL A 56 -2.12 14.05 1.47
CA VAL A 56 -3.31 13.53 0.77
C VAL A 56 -3.65 14.42 -0.43
N ASN A 57 -3.62 15.75 -0.26
CA ASN A 57 -3.81 16.69 -1.36
C ASN A 57 -2.80 16.48 -2.50
N LEU A 58 -1.54 16.22 -2.19
CA LEU A 58 -0.50 15.92 -3.19
C LEU A 58 -0.79 14.62 -3.96
N ILE A 59 -1.32 13.59 -3.32
CA ILE A 59 -1.71 12.35 -4.01
C ILE A 59 -2.93 12.63 -4.92
N HIS A 60 -3.92 13.35 -4.40
CA HIS A 60 -5.14 13.70 -5.12
C HIS A 60 -4.94 14.76 -6.21
N SER A 61 -3.78 15.44 -6.27
CA SER A 61 -3.45 16.36 -7.37
C SER A 61 -3.26 15.65 -8.71
N LEU A 62 -3.15 14.30 -8.72
CA LEU A 62 -3.18 13.50 -9.94
C LEU A 62 -4.57 13.51 -10.63
N GLY A 63 -5.62 13.94 -9.93
CA GLY A 63 -6.96 14.11 -10.50
C GLY A 63 -7.46 12.84 -11.20
N PRO A 64 -7.96 12.91 -12.45
CA PRO A 64 -8.49 11.75 -13.17
C PRO A 64 -7.48 10.62 -13.42
N LEU A 65 -6.16 10.88 -13.31
CA LEU A 65 -5.14 9.84 -13.46
C LEU A 65 -5.01 8.98 -12.19
N LEU A 66 -5.46 9.45 -11.04
CA LEU A 66 -5.29 8.73 -9.76
C LEU A 66 -5.86 7.31 -9.83
N PRO A 67 -7.13 7.06 -10.26
CA PRO A 67 -7.65 5.69 -10.35
C PRO A 67 -6.87 4.81 -11.33
N VAL A 68 -6.35 5.37 -12.43
CA VAL A 68 -5.54 4.61 -13.39
C VAL A 68 -4.23 4.15 -12.75
N VAL A 69 -3.56 5.06 -12.02
CA VAL A 69 -2.34 4.76 -11.29
C VAL A 69 -2.59 3.73 -10.18
N GLU A 70 -3.68 3.87 -9.43
CA GLU A 70 -4.07 2.92 -8.39
C GLU A 70 -4.30 1.53 -8.95
N TRP A 71 -5.06 1.39 -10.04
CA TRP A 71 -5.29 0.09 -10.64
C TRP A 71 -4.03 -0.53 -11.23
N ALA A 72 -3.24 0.25 -11.97
CA ALA A 72 -2.05 -0.26 -12.65
C ALA A 72 -0.92 -0.64 -11.69
N PHE A 73 -0.68 0.16 -10.64
CA PHE A 73 0.49 0.01 -9.78
C PHE A 73 0.18 -0.48 -8.37
N ILE A 74 -1.08 -0.50 -7.93
CA ILE A 74 -1.47 -0.96 -6.60
C ILE A 74 -2.38 -2.19 -6.70
N PHE A 75 -3.60 -2.06 -7.22
CA PHE A 75 -4.59 -3.15 -7.17
C PHE A 75 -4.19 -4.33 -8.05
N LEU A 76 -3.84 -4.13 -9.32
CA LEU A 76 -3.52 -5.23 -10.23
C LEU A 76 -2.30 -6.06 -9.73
N PRO A 77 -1.15 -5.45 -9.36
CA PRO A 77 -0.04 -6.21 -8.82
C PRO A 77 -0.35 -6.86 -7.47
N MET A 78 -1.17 -6.22 -6.62
CA MET A 78 -1.58 -6.78 -5.33
C MET A 78 -2.50 -7.98 -5.49
N ILE A 79 -3.46 -7.95 -6.43
CA ILE A 79 -4.32 -9.08 -6.76
C ILE A 79 -3.48 -10.24 -7.26
N PHE A 80 -2.57 -9.99 -8.22
CA PHE A 80 -1.67 -11.03 -8.72
C PHE A 80 -0.80 -11.62 -7.60
N HIS A 81 -0.23 -10.77 -6.74
CA HIS A 81 0.55 -11.21 -5.59
C HIS A 81 -0.30 -12.07 -4.63
N ALA A 82 -1.50 -11.64 -4.28
CA ALA A 82 -2.40 -12.40 -3.40
C ALA A 82 -2.76 -13.77 -3.99
N VAL A 83 -3.21 -13.82 -5.26
CA VAL A 83 -3.61 -15.06 -5.93
C VAL A 83 -2.45 -16.06 -5.97
N MET A 84 -1.26 -15.63 -6.40
CA MET A 84 -0.09 -16.50 -6.41
C MET A 84 0.37 -16.88 -4.99
N GLY A 85 0.20 -15.98 -4.02
CA GLY A 85 0.43 -16.26 -2.61
C GLY A 85 -0.44 -17.40 -2.08
N PHE A 86 -1.74 -17.42 -2.42
CA PHE A 86 -2.64 -18.52 -2.11
C PHE A 86 -2.19 -19.84 -2.75
N VAL A 87 -1.76 -19.82 -4.02
CA VAL A 87 -1.20 -21.00 -4.69
C VAL A 87 0.03 -21.52 -3.94
N ILE A 88 0.95 -20.64 -3.51
CA ILE A 88 2.16 -21.03 -2.76
C ILE A 88 1.81 -21.56 -1.36
N ILE A 89 0.79 -21.02 -0.70
CA ILE A 89 0.31 -21.50 0.60
C ILE A 89 -0.31 -22.88 0.47
N ALA A 90 -1.19 -23.09 -0.52
CA ALA A 90 -1.88 -24.36 -0.74
C ALA A 90 -0.91 -25.52 -1.03
N ASN A 91 0.25 -25.22 -1.63
CA ASN A 91 1.31 -26.20 -1.90
C ASN A 91 2.41 -26.24 -0.82
N GLY A 92 2.22 -25.55 0.31
CA GLY A 92 3.20 -25.46 1.39
C GLY A 92 3.18 -26.66 2.34
N MET A 93 4.35 -27.06 2.85
CA MET A 93 4.48 -28.09 3.88
C MET A 93 5.20 -27.51 5.11
N PRO A 94 4.48 -26.86 6.04
CA PRO A 94 5.08 -26.32 7.24
C PRO A 94 5.54 -27.46 8.17
N ASN A 95 6.74 -27.33 8.76
CA ASN A 95 7.31 -28.35 9.65
C ASN A 95 7.78 -27.77 11.00
N VAL A 96 7.19 -26.63 11.41
CA VAL A 96 7.58 -25.92 12.64
C VAL A 96 7.22 -26.69 13.91
N GLY A 97 6.20 -27.55 13.87
CA GLY A 97 5.82 -28.41 15.00
C GLY A 97 6.88 -29.46 15.35
N SER A 98 7.62 -29.95 14.36
CA SER A 98 8.70 -30.93 14.56
C SER A 98 10.08 -30.27 14.67
N TYR A 99 10.29 -29.16 13.95
CA TYR A 99 11.58 -28.48 13.84
C TYR A 99 11.42 -26.96 13.96
N ALA A 100 11.59 -26.44 15.19
CA ALA A 100 11.43 -25.02 15.51
C ALA A 100 12.66 -24.14 15.17
N TYR A 101 13.33 -24.40 14.06
CA TYR A 101 14.42 -23.55 13.59
C TYR A 101 13.89 -22.20 13.09
N MET A 102 14.70 -21.14 13.20
CA MET A 102 14.30 -19.79 12.79
C MET A 102 13.82 -19.71 11.32
N GLY A 103 14.43 -20.48 10.42
CA GLY A 103 13.97 -20.56 9.03
C GLY A 103 12.54 -21.09 8.90
N ASN A 104 12.20 -22.14 9.65
CA ASN A 104 10.86 -22.74 9.64
C ASN A 104 9.84 -21.81 10.30
N ILE A 105 10.21 -21.10 11.37
CA ILE A 105 9.36 -20.09 12.00
C ILE A 105 9.06 -18.97 11.00
N ARG A 106 10.08 -18.39 10.35
CA ARG A 106 9.90 -17.33 9.34
C ARG A 106 9.06 -17.79 8.15
N TYR A 107 9.26 -19.02 7.69
CA TYR A 107 8.46 -19.65 6.65
C TYR A 107 6.97 -19.70 7.02
N THR A 108 6.66 -20.13 8.25
CA THR A 108 5.27 -20.21 8.73
C THR A 108 4.68 -18.83 8.95
N LEU A 109 5.43 -17.92 9.59
CA LEU A 109 4.98 -16.55 9.86
C LEU A 109 4.75 -15.76 8.57
N GLN A 110 5.55 -15.95 7.51
CA GLN A 110 5.30 -15.29 6.22
C GLN A 110 3.89 -15.61 5.69
N ARG A 111 3.46 -16.86 5.83
CA ARG A 111 2.15 -17.33 5.34
C ARG A 111 1.03 -16.86 6.25
N ALA A 112 1.20 -17.03 7.56
CA ALA A 112 0.22 -16.58 8.55
C ALA A 112 -0.04 -15.07 8.44
N THR A 113 1.03 -14.27 8.41
CA THR A 113 0.91 -12.81 8.24
C THR A 113 0.40 -12.41 6.87
N GLY A 114 0.68 -13.17 5.81
CA GLY A 114 0.09 -12.95 4.49
C GLY A 114 -1.43 -13.14 4.49
N MET A 115 -1.92 -14.17 5.18
CA MET A 115 -3.36 -14.41 5.35
C MET A 115 -4.04 -13.33 6.18
N ILE A 116 -3.42 -12.92 7.29
CA ILE A 116 -3.92 -11.82 8.13
C ILE A 116 -3.92 -10.51 7.34
N ALA A 117 -2.84 -10.20 6.62
CA ALA A 117 -2.73 -9.03 5.77
C ALA A 117 -3.80 -9.02 4.68
N PHE A 118 -4.05 -10.15 4.02
CA PHE A 118 -5.11 -10.25 3.01
C PHE A 118 -6.50 -9.91 3.59
N ALA A 119 -6.87 -10.53 4.71
CA ALA A 119 -8.14 -10.24 5.37
C ALA A 119 -8.23 -8.78 5.85
N PHE A 120 -7.13 -8.26 6.42
CA PHE A 120 -7.03 -6.87 6.86
C PHE A 120 -7.18 -5.90 5.69
N ILE A 121 -6.52 -6.12 4.55
CA ILE A 121 -6.58 -5.24 3.37
C ILE A 121 -8.00 -5.18 2.81
N LEU A 122 -8.70 -6.33 2.69
CA LEU A 122 -10.09 -6.34 2.24
C LEU A 122 -10.99 -5.52 3.15
N TRP A 123 -10.85 -5.70 4.47
CA TRP A 123 -11.61 -4.94 5.44
C TRP A 123 -11.23 -3.45 5.45
N HIS A 124 -9.94 -3.13 5.37
CA HIS A 124 -9.41 -1.76 5.33
C HIS A 124 -9.93 -0.99 4.11
N ILE A 125 -9.87 -1.59 2.91
CA ILE A 125 -10.43 -1.02 1.68
C ILE A 125 -11.94 -0.83 1.84
N THR A 126 -12.64 -1.84 2.38
CA THR A 126 -14.09 -1.72 2.58
C THR A 126 -14.42 -0.57 3.54
N GLN A 127 -13.70 -0.45 4.65
CA GLN A 127 -13.97 0.57 5.66
C GLN A 127 -13.66 1.98 5.15
N LEU A 128 -12.47 2.20 4.57
CA LEU A 128 -11.97 3.55 4.30
C LEU A 128 -12.11 3.95 2.84
N HIS A 129 -11.84 3.06 1.89
CA HIS A 129 -11.79 3.40 0.47
C HIS A 129 -13.19 3.53 -0.13
N TRP A 130 -13.35 4.41 -1.12
CA TRP A 130 -14.65 4.68 -1.75
C TRP A 130 -15.32 3.46 -2.39
N LEU A 131 -14.52 2.46 -2.82
CA LEU A 131 -15.02 1.16 -3.30
C LEU A 131 -15.85 0.40 -2.26
N GLY A 132 -15.68 0.70 -0.98
CA GLY A 132 -16.45 0.12 0.11
C GLY A 132 -17.80 0.79 0.40
N ALA A 133 -18.09 1.94 -0.22
CA ALA A 133 -19.34 2.67 0.01
C ALA A 133 -20.62 1.82 -0.23
N PRO A 134 -20.71 0.96 -1.27
CA PRO A 134 -21.86 0.07 -1.45
C PRO A 134 -22.09 -0.94 -0.32
N LEU A 135 -21.06 -1.20 0.50
CA LEU A 135 -21.10 -2.11 1.64
C LEU A 135 -21.27 -1.38 2.98
N GLY A 136 -21.58 -0.08 2.95
CA GLY A 136 -21.71 0.76 4.15
C GLY A 136 -20.38 1.26 4.73
N GLY A 137 -19.29 1.17 3.96
CA GLY A 137 -17.99 1.71 4.31
C GLY A 137 -17.67 3.03 3.58
N GLY A 138 -16.43 3.22 3.11
CA GLY A 138 -16.00 4.46 2.45
C GLY A 138 -15.92 5.67 3.40
N GLN A 139 -15.44 5.45 4.62
CA GLN A 139 -15.43 6.45 5.69
C GLN A 139 -14.33 7.52 5.55
N PHE A 140 -13.35 7.33 4.66
CA PHE A 140 -12.27 8.29 4.45
C PHE A 140 -12.69 9.36 3.43
N ASP A 141 -12.63 10.63 3.83
CA ASP A 141 -12.86 11.77 2.95
C ASP A 141 -11.51 12.43 2.62
N PRO A 142 -11.07 12.44 1.35
CA PRO A 142 -9.82 13.09 0.96
C PRO A 142 -9.75 14.59 1.23
N HIS A 143 -10.88 15.30 1.29
CA HIS A 143 -10.92 16.74 1.62
C HIS A 143 -10.88 17.00 3.13
N HIS A 144 -11.14 15.96 3.94
CA HIS A 144 -11.14 15.99 5.39
C HIS A 144 -10.38 14.78 5.95
N ALA A 145 -9.15 14.58 5.45
CA ALA A 145 -8.43 13.31 5.58
C ALA A 145 -8.09 12.95 7.03
N SER A 146 -7.58 13.90 7.80
CA SER A 146 -7.20 13.70 9.20
C SER A 146 -8.42 13.50 10.07
N SER A 147 -9.44 14.35 9.92
CA SER A 147 -10.64 14.26 10.75
C SER A 147 -11.47 13.00 10.44
N SER A 148 -11.64 12.65 9.17
CA SER A 148 -12.35 11.43 8.77
C SER A 148 -11.61 10.15 9.20
N ALA A 149 -10.28 10.10 9.05
CA ALA A 149 -9.47 8.99 9.56
C ALA A 149 -9.52 8.90 11.09
N ALA A 150 -9.46 10.03 11.80
CA ALA A 150 -9.55 10.07 13.26
C ALA A 150 -10.90 9.51 13.76
N VAL A 151 -12.01 9.88 13.11
CA VAL A 151 -13.34 9.33 13.40
C VAL A 151 -13.38 7.82 13.15
N ALA A 152 -12.94 7.38 11.97
CA ALA A 152 -12.99 5.97 11.57
C ALA A 152 -12.16 5.06 12.49
N LEU A 153 -11.03 5.55 13.00
CA LEU A 153 -10.09 4.79 13.85
C LEU A 153 -10.34 4.96 15.35
N LYS A 154 -11.32 5.76 15.77
CA LYS A 154 -11.62 6.04 17.18
C LYS A 154 -12.05 4.80 17.99
N PRO A 155 -12.91 3.90 17.46
CA PRO A 155 -13.31 2.71 18.20
C PRO A 155 -12.10 1.82 18.54
N MET A 156 -11.99 1.38 19.80
CA MET A 156 -10.82 0.64 20.27
C MET A 156 -10.62 -0.68 19.53
N LEU A 157 -11.71 -1.41 19.24
CA LEU A 157 -11.64 -2.64 18.47
C LEU A 157 -11.05 -2.40 17.07
N VAL A 158 -11.48 -1.34 16.39
CA VAL A 158 -10.95 -0.97 15.07
C VAL A 158 -9.44 -0.71 15.18
N ALA A 159 -9.00 0.09 16.15
CA ALA A 159 -7.57 0.36 16.33
C ALA A 159 -6.73 -0.90 16.61
N LEU A 160 -7.24 -1.83 17.41
CA LEU A 160 -6.55 -3.11 17.65
C LEU A 160 -6.43 -3.94 16.36
N LEU A 161 -7.49 -4.01 15.55
CA LEU A 161 -7.47 -4.67 14.25
C LEU A 161 -6.46 -4.01 13.29
N TYR A 162 -6.38 -2.67 13.28
CA TYR A 162 -5.36 -1.95 12.52
C TYR A 162 -3.95 -2.25 13.01
N ALA A 163 -3.70 -2.27 14.33
CA ALA A 163 -2.39 -2.60 14.87
C ALA A 163 -1.93 -4.01 14.44
N ILE A 164 -2.83 -5.00 14.51
CA ILE A 164 -2.56 -6.37 14.05
C ILE A 164 -2.30 -6.39 12.54
N GLY A 165 -3.12 -5.68 11.76
CA GLY A 165 -2.98 -5.56 10.31
C GLY A 165 -1.65 -4.94 9.89
N ILE A 166 -1.29 -3.80 10.50
CA ILE A 166 -0.02 -3.08 10.29
C ILE A 166 1.17 -3.98 10.63
N LEU A 167 1.17 -4.62 11.79
CA LEU A 167 2.29 -5.48 12.19
C LEU A 167 2.41 -6.71 11.27
N SER A 168 1.29 -7.26 10.82
CA SER A 168 1.28 -8.39 9.87
C SER A 168 1.81 -7.98 8.50
N THR A 169 1.35 -6.87 7.93
CA THR A 169 1.84 -6.38 6.63
C THR A 169 3.32 -6.00 6.68
N VAL A 170 3.75 -5.33 7.75
CA VAL A 170 5.17 -4.96 7.94
C VAL A 170 6.07 -6.18 8.11
N PHE A 171 5.68 -7.16 8.93
CA PHE A 171 6.44 -8.40 9.05
C PHE A 171 6.52 -9.13 7.70
N HIS A 172 5.37 -9.28 7.02
CA HIS A 172 5.28 -9.96 5.72
C HIS A 172 6.20 -9.30 4.68
N PHE A 173 6.22 -7.96 4.64
CA PHE A 173 7.09 -7.19 3.77
C PHE A 173 8.57 -7.33 4.15
N ALA A 174 8.93 -7.13 5.42
CA ALA A 174 10.32 -7.17 5.87
C ALA A 174 10.95 -8.55 5.68
N ASN A 175 10.22 -9.62 6.02
CA ASN A 175 10.67 -10.99 5.79
C ASN A 175 10.63 -11.37 4.30
N GLY A 176 9.68 -10.82 3.54
CA GLY A 176 9.62 -10.92 2.08
C GLY A 176 10.83 -10.28 1.40
N LEU A 177 11.27 -9.11 1.85
CA LEU A 177 12.49 -8.43 1.37
C LEU A 177 13.70 -9.34 1.53
N TRP A 178 13.89 -9.92 2.72
CA TRP A 178 14.98 -10.88 2.99
C TRP A 178 14.86 -12.17 2.17
N SER A 179 13.65 -12.66 1.92
CA SER A 179 13.45 -13.87 1.12
C SER A 179 13.72 -13.60 -0.36
N LEU A 180 13.33 -12.43 -0.85
CA LEU A 180 13.48 -12.02 -2.24
C LEU A 180 14.95 -11.96 -2.66
N GLY A 181 15.81 -11.26 -1.92
CA GLY A 181 17.21 -11.22 -2.36
C GLY A 181 17.94 -12.56 -2.21
N VAL A 182 17.42 -13.55 -1.46
CA VAL A 182 17.93 -14.93 -1.54
C VAL A 182 17.52 -15.49 -2.89
N THR A 183 16.23 -15.45 -3.21
CA THR A 183 15.71 -16.06 -4.44
C THR A 183 16.31 -15.41 -5.68
N TRP A 184 16.51 -14.09 -5.70
CA TRP A 184 17.11 -13.32 -6.79
C TRP A 184 18.64 -13.27 -6.78
N GLY A 185 19.29 -13.94 -5.82
CA GLY A 185 20.75 -14.02 -5.80
C GLY A 185 21.46 -12.70 -5.47
N LEU A 186 20.76 -11.77 -4.80
CA LEU A 186 21.35 -10.52 -4.31
C LEU A 186 22.28 -10.77 -3.11
N TRP A 187 21.95 -11.76 -2.28
CA TRP A 187 22.82 -12.23 -1.20
C TRP A 187 23.07 -13.73 -1.30
N THR A 188 24.23 -14.08 -1.84
CA THR A 188 24.60 -15.46 -2.20
C THR A 188 25.42 -16.19 -1.13
N SER A 189 26.00 -15.48 -0.16
CA SER A 189 26.80 -16.07 0.92
C SER A 189 26.10 -16.01 2.28
N PRO A 190 26.44 -16.90 3.24
CA PRO A 190 25.89 -16.85 4.59
C PRO A 190 26.10 -15.50 5.29
N ALA A 191 27.27 -14.89 5.12
CA ALA A 191 27.56 -13.56 5.67
C ALA A 191 26.73 -12.45 5.02
N ALA A 192 26.44 -12.53 3.71
CA ALA A 192 25.56 -11.59 3.04
C ALA A 192 24.10 -11.75 3.51
N MET A 193 23.63 -12.99 3.67
CA MET A 193 22.30 -13.30 4.19
C MET A 193 22.10 -12.80 5.63
N GLN A 194 23.12 -12.89 6.48
CA GLN A 194 23.07 -12.36 7.85
C GLN A 194 23.02 -10.82 7.88
N ARG A 195 23.81 -10.14 7.05
CA ARG A 195 23.76 -8.67 6.93
C ARG A 195 22.42 -8.20 6.37
N ALA A 196 21.91 -8.88 5.34
CA ALA A 196 20.59 -8.61 4.77
C ALA A 196 19.48 -8.83 5.80
N ASN A 197 19.64 -9.77 6.74
CA ASN A 197 18.68 -9.97 7.82
C ASN A 197 18.58 -8.73 8.72
N TRP A 198 19.71 -8.14 9.10
CA TRP A 198 19.71 -6.89 9.88
C TRP A 198 19.09 -5.73 9.11
N LEU A 199 19.37 -5.61 7.81
CA LEU A 199 18.71 -4.63 6.96
C LEU A 199 17.18 -4.79 7.00
N SER A 200 16.68 -6.01 6.78
CA SER A 200 15.25 -6.30 6.82
C SER A 200 14.62 -6.02 8.19
N VAL A 201 15.32 -6.34 9.29
CA VAL A 201 14.86 -6.03 10.65
C VAL A 201 14.77 -4.53 10.87
N VAL A 202 15.79 -3.76 10.52
CA VAL A 202 15.80 -2.30 10.69
C VAL A 202 14.69 -1.65 9.87
N VAL A 203 14.54 -2.05 8.60
CA VAL A 203 13.45 -1.58 7.73
C VAL A 203 12.08 -1.94 8.34
N GLY A 204 11.91 -3.18 8.79
CA GLY A 204 10.67 -3.63 9.43
C GLY A 204 10.33 -2.86 10.70
N VAL A 205 11.30 -2.65 11.59
CA VAL A 205 11.09 -1.87 12.82
C VAL A 205 10.75 -0.41 12.51
N GLY A 206 11.44 0.20 11.55
CA GLY A 206 11.15 1.58 11.13
C GLY A 206 9.74 1.74 10.56
N LEU A 207 9.30 0.81 9.70
CA LEU A 207 7.95 0.82 9.14
C LEU A 207 6.88 0.50 10.20
N ALA A 208 7.15 -0.40 11.14
CA ALA A 208 6.24 -0.67 12.25
C ALA A 208 6.09 0.57 13.14
N ALA A 209 7.19 1.27 13.45
CA ALA A 209 7.16 2.51 14.21
C ALA A 209 6.37 3.61 13.46
N ALA A 210 6.58 3.76 12.15
CA ALA A 210 5.82 4.71 11.34
C ALA A 210 4.33 4.38 11.31
N GLY A 211 3.95 3.11 11.09
CA GLY A 211 2.56 2.68 11.02
C GLY A 211 1.82 2.76 12.35
N LEU A 212 2.43 2.26 13.44
CA LEU A 212 1.84 2.36 14.78
C LEU A 212 1.81 3.81 15.27
N GLY A 213 2.84 4.60 14.95
CA GLY A 213 2.86 6.04 15.20
C GLY A 213 1.72 6.75 14.49
N ALA A 214 1.50 6.46 13.20
CA ALA A 214 0.37 6.99 12.44
C ALA A 214 -0.98 6.63 13.08
N LEU A 215 -1.18 5.37 13.45
CA LEU A 215 -2.41 4.91 14.12
C LEU A 215 -2.65 5.65 15.44
N GLY A 216 -1.62 5.78 16.27
CA GLY A 216 -1.68 6.55 17.51
C GLY A 216 -1.96 8.04 17.27
N GLY A 217 -1.26 8.63 16.30
CA GLY A 217 -1.41 10.03 15.90
C GLY A 217 -2.82 10.36 15.43
N MET A 218 -3.37 9.59 14.48
CA MET A 218 -4.75 9.78 14.00
C MET A 218 -5.78 9.67 15.12
N ARG A 219 -5.59 8.74 16.07
CA ARG A 219 -6.50 8.60 17.22
C ARG A 219 -6.42 9.75 18.22
N ALA A 220 -5.29 10.46 18.26
CA ALA A 220 -5.06 11.59 19.14
C ALA A 220 -5.49 12.94 18.52
N ILE A 221 -5.85 12.97 17.23
CA ILE A 221 -6.35 14.17 16.56
C ILE A 221 -7.66 14.65 17.22
N ASP A 222 -7.72 15.94 17.54
CA ASP A 222 -8.97 16.63 17.78
C ASP A 222 -9.73 16.77 16.45
N VAL A 223 -10.90 16.17 16.39
CA VAL A 223 -11.66 16.05 15.14
C VAL A 223 -12.18 17.41 14.67
N GLU A 224 -12.57 18.30 15.59
CA GLU A 224 -13.16 19.58 15.23
C GLU A 224 -12.06 20.55 14.77
N GLU A 225 -10.96 20.62 15.51
CA GLU A 225 -9.80 21.43 15.12
C GLU A 225 -9.24 20.97 13.75
N ALA A 226 -9.13 19.66 13.52
CA ALA A 226 -8.69 19.11 12.25
C ALA A 226 -9.63 19.52 11.10
N ARG A 227 -10.94 19.47 11.29
CA ARG A 227 -11.92 19.91 10.27
C ARG A 227 -11.78 21.38 9.93
N GLU A 228 -11.58 22.24 10.92
CA GLU A 228 -11.36 23.67 10.68
C GLU A 228 -10.10 23.92 9.86
N ILE A 229 -9.00 23.23 10.19
CA ILE A 229 -7.74 23.29 9.44
C ILE A 229 -7.96 22.83 7.99
N GLU A 230 -8.59 21.67 7.81
CA GLU A 230 -8.85 21.05 6.51
C GLU A 230 -9.74 21.95 5.64
N THR A 231 -10.83 22.47 6.20
CA THR A 231 -11.75 23.41 5.52
C THR A 231 -11.02 24.67 5.07
N ARG A 232 -10.13 25.21 5.91
CA ARG A 232 -9.31 26.38 5.55
C ARG A 232 -8.34 26.07 4.41
N MET A 233 -7.70 24.90 4.45
CA MET A 233 -6.76 24.46 3.41
C MET A 233 -7.48 24.24 2.07
N ASP A 234 -8.65 23.60 2.08
CA ASP A 234 -9.45 23.35 0.88
C ASP A 234 -9.95 24.67 0.27
N ARG A 235 -10.45 25.60 1.09
CA ARG A 235 -10.83 26.95 0.62
C ARG A 235 -9.65 27.69 -0.02
N ALA A 236 -8.47 27.66 0.62
CA ALA A 236 -7.28 28.32 0.08
C ALA A 236 -6.87 27.72 -1.28
N ARG A 237 -6.96 26.39 -1.42
CA ARG A 237 -6.71 25.70 -2.68
C ARG A 237 -7.68 26.13 -3.78
N GLN A 238 -8.98 26.15 -3.50
CA GLN A 238 -10.00 26.56 -4.47
C GLN A 238 -9.80 28.00 -4.96
N LEU A 239 -9.41 28.92 -4.07
CA LEU A 239 -9.11 30.30 -4.45
C LEU A 239 -7.90 30.38 -5.40
N LEU A 240 -6.83 29.65 -5.11
CA LEU A 240 -5.63 29.62 -5.97
C LEU A 240 -5.94 28.99 -7.34
N GLU A 241 -6.71 27.90 -7.38
CA GLU A 241 -7.14 27.27 -8.64
C GLU A 241 -8.05 28.22 -9.45
N GLY A 242 -8.97 28.93 -8.79
CA GLY A 242 -9.82 29.94 -9.42
C GLY A 242 -9.05 31.14 -10.00
N GLU A 243 -8.11 31.70 -9.23
CA GLU A 243 -7.23 32.78 -9.70
C GLU A 243 -6.39 32.36 -10.91
N THR A 244 -5.88 31.12 -10.92
CA THR A 244 -5.14 30.61 -12.08
C THR A 244 -6.04 30.49 -13.31
N ALA A 245 -7.27 30.01 -13.16
CA ALA A 245 -8.24 29.91 -14.26
C ALA A 245 -8.60 31.28 -14.84
N ASP A 246 -8.84 32.27 -13.98
CA ASP A 246 -9.13 33.66 -14.39
C ASP A 246 -7.93 34.32 -15.09
N SER A 247 -6.71 34.07 -14.60
CA SER A 247 -5.48 34.57 -15.24
C SER A 247 -5.24 33.95 -16.62
N HIS A 248 -5.56 32.66 -16.80
CA HIS A 248 -5.49 31.98 -18.09
C HIS A 248 -6.55 32.50 -19.07
N ALA A 249 -7.75 32.80 -18.58
CA ALA A 249 -8.80 33.43 -19.40
C ALA A 249 -8.43 34.86 -19.83
N ALA A 250 -7.83 35.65 -18.94
CA ALA A 250 -7.38 37.01 -19.23
C ALA A 250 -6.15 37.07 -20.16
N GLY A 251 -5.29 36.04 -20.14
CA GLY A 251 -4.10 35.93 -20.98
C GLY A 251 -4.33 35.36 -22.39
N ALA A 252 -5.54 34.89 -22.70
CA ALA A 252 -5.91 34.45 -24.05
C ALA A 252 -6.05 35.68 -24.97
N VAL A 253 -4.94 36.06 -25.61
CA VAL A 253 -4.87 37.15 -26.60
C VAL A 253 -5.93 36.92 -27.68
N GLN A 254 -6.87 37.87 -27.79
CA GLN A 254 -7.83 37.96 -28.90
C GLN A 254 -7.04 37.87 -30.23
N PRO A 255 -7.44 37.01 -31.18
CA PRO A 255 -6.73 36.93 -32.45
C PRO A 255 -6.74 38.31 -33.09
N VAL A 256 -5.55 38.88 -33.29
CA VAL A 256 -5.38 40.15 -34.00
C VAL A 256 -5.94 39.95 -35.40
N SER A 257 -7.05 40.62 -35.69
CA SER A 257 -7.62 40.67 -37.03
C SER A 257 -6.63 41.38 -37.95
N LEU A 258 -5.94 40.60 -38.78
CA LEU A 258 -5.11 41.17 -39.84
C LEU A 258 -6.03 41.92 -40.82
N PRO A 259 -5.72 43.18 -41.17
CA PRO A 259 -6.49 43.89 -42.16
C PRO A 259 -6.40 43.17 -43.51
N ALA A 260 -7.55 43.02 -44.17
CA ALA A 260 -7.62 42.47 -45.52
C ALA A 260 -6.76 43.35 -46.44
N LEU A 261 -5.85 42.70 -47.17
CA LEU A 261 -5.11 43.35 -48.24
C LEU A 261 -6.02 43.36 -49.47
N ASP A 262 -6.51 44.55 -49.82
CA ASP A 262 -7.15 44.85 -51.11
C ASP A 262 -6.11 44.88 -52.25
#